data_AF-A0AAD4G9T1-F1
#
_entry.id   AF-A0AAD4G9T1-F1
#
_cell.length_a   1.000
_cell.length_b   1.000
_cell.length_c   1.000
_cell.angle_alpha   90.00
_cell.angle_beta   90.00
_cell.angle_gamma   90.00
#
_symmetry.space_group_name_H-M   'P 1'
#
loop_
_entity.id
_entity.type
_entity.pdbx_description
1 polymer ?
#
loop_
_entity_poly.entity_id
_entity_poly.type
_entity_poly.pdbx_seq_one_letter_code
_entity_poly.pdbx_strand_id
1 'polypeptide(L)'
;GVYRCSDCFNQPLFCTPCIREQHRRNPFHRVQQWTGSFFEDSSLNLVGTSVLPHDRLMYPSSSWPLSHSDYLTIVDVTGVHFITVNYCHCPGSLPVHQQLLGGGCFQTLQRPGTAFTFHVLDDFIGTT
;
A
#
# COMPACT_ATOMS: atom_id res chain seq x y z
N GLY A 1 10.06 10.11 12.49
CA GLY A 1 11.39 9.87 11.93
C GLY A 1 11.60 10.74 10.71
N VAL A 2 12.83 10.76 10.18
CA VAL A 2 13.16 11.32 8.85
C VAL A 2 13.20 10.16 7.87
N TYR A 3 12.52 10.31 6.74
CA TYR A 3 12.41 9.31 5.70
C TYR A 3 12.82 9.87 4.35
N ARG A 4 13.20 9.00 3.43
CA ARG A 4 13.33 9.31 2.00
C ARG A 4 12.69 8.22 1.17
N CYS A 5 12.36 8.54 -0.07
CA CYS A 5 11.89 7.57 -1.05
C CYS A 5 12.93 7.45 -2.16
N SER A 6 13.38 6.22 -2.45
CA SER A 6 14.40 5.97 -3.49
C SER A 6 13.83 6.04 -4.90
N ASP A 7 12.52 5.84 -5.04
CA ASP A 7 11.82 5.84 -6.33
C ASP A 7 11.27 7.24 -6.71
N CYS A 8 11.18 8.17 -5.75
CA CYS A 8 10.81 9.56 -6.05
C CYS A 8 11.97 10.32 -6.71
N PHE A 9 11.63 11.15 -7.68
CA PHE A 9 12.57 12.09 -8.30
C PHE A 9 13.24 12.97 -7.23
N ASN A 10 14.57 13.14 -7.34
CA ASN A 10 15.43 13.86 -6.38
C ASN A 10 15.46 13.33 -4.93
N GLN A 11 14.82 12.19 -4.63
CA GLN A 11 14.84 11.52 -3.33
C GLN A 11 14.69 12.48 -2.11
N PRO A 12 13.63 13.32 -2.08
CA PRO A 12 13.45 14.30 -1.00
C PRO A 12 13.30 13.65 0.38
N LEU A 13 13.68 14.41 1.41
CA LEU A 13 13.47 14.03 2.81
C LEU A 13 12.08 14.43 3.27
N PHE A 14 11.45 13.55 4.04
CA PHE A 14 10.11 13.71 4.55
C PHE A 14 10.06 13.39 6.05
N CYS A 15 9.17 14.06 6.77
CA CYS A 15 8.70 13.56 8.05
C CYS A 15 7.65 12.45 7.85
N THR A 16 7.29 11.73 8.92
CA THR A 16 6.28 10.67 8.88
C THR A 16 4.97 11.09 8.19
N PRO A 17 4.29 12.20 8.54
CA PRO A 17 3.02 12.55 7.88
C PRO A 17 3.20 12.92 6.40
N CYS A 18 4.28 13.63 6.03
CA CYS A 18 4.52 14.02 4.64
C CYS A 18 4.79 12.81 3.73
N ILE A 19 5.56 11.81 4.21
CA ILE A 19 5.82 10.63 3.37
C ILE A 19 4.57 9.79 3.17
N ARG A 20 3.65 9.73 4.15
CA ARG A 20 2.32 9.09 3.96
C ARG A 20 1.51 9.77 2.89
N GLU A 21 1.35 11.08 2.99
CA GLU A 21 0.44 11.82 2.11
C GLU A 21 0.96 11.78 0.66
N GLN A 22 2.26 12.04 0.48
CA GLN A 22 2.89 12.02 -0.84
C GLN A 22 2.83 10.63 -1.50
N HIS A 23 2.92 9.55 -0.71
CA HIS A 23 2.91 8.18 -1.22
C HIS A 23 1.55 7.49 -1.13
N ARG A 24 0.48 8.23 -0.78
CA ARG A 24 -0.87 7.66 -0.69
C ARG A 24 -1.32 7.00 -2.00
N ARG A 25 -0.89 7.55 -3.14
CA ARG A 25 -1.17 7.03 -4.49
C ARG A 25 -0.06 6.14 -5.05
N ASN A 26 1.07 6.05 -4.37
CA ASN A 26 2.23 5.26 -4.77
C ASN A 26 2.69 4.36 -3.59
N PRO A 27 1.83 3.44 -3.12
CA PRO A 27 2.06 2.65 -1.91
C PRO A 27 3.19 1.62 -2.04
N PHE A 28 3.65 1.35 -3.26
CA PHE A 28 4.72 0.37 -3.58
C PHE A 28 6.08 1.04 -3.82
N HIS A 29 6.21 2.35 -3.59
CA HIS A 29 7.52 2.97 -3.60
C HIS A 29 8.35 2.51 -2.39
N ARG A 30 9.64 2.28 -2.62
CA ARG A 30 10.61 1.89 -1.61
C ARG A 30 11.02 3.11 -0.79
N VAL A 31 10.83 3.01 0.52
CA VAL A 31 11.17 4.08 1.46
C VAL A 31 12.27 3.62 2.39
N GLN A 32 13.04 4.59 2.87
CA GLN A 32 14.12 4.34 3.83
C GLN A 32 13.98 5.29 5.02
N GLN A 33 14.26 4.78 6.22
CA GLN A 33 14.23 5.56 7.45
C GLN A 33 15.65 5.89 7.90
N TRP A 34 15.86 7.12 8.34
CA TRP A 34 17.10 7.52 9.00
C TRP A 34 17.20 6.91 10.41
N THR A 35 18.26 6.14 10.65
CA THR A 35 18.51 5.49 11.96
C THR A 35 19.24 6.40 12.96
N GLY A 36 19.76 7.53 12.49
CA GLY A 36 20.70 8.38 13.24
C GLY A 36 22.10 8.40 12.61
N SER A 37 22.46 7.37 11.86
CA SER A 37 23.77 7.23 11.21
C SER A 37 23.69 6.86 9.72
N PHE A 38 22.68 6.10 9.29
CA PHE A 38 22.46 5.74 7.89
C PHE A 38 20.97 5.60 7.57
N PHE A 39 20.66 5.45 6.28
CA PHE A 39 19.30 5.12 5.82
C PHE A 39 19.16 3.61 5.67
N GLU A 40 18.17 3.04 6.34
CA GLU A 40 17.82 1.63 6.27
C GLU A 40 16.48 1.46 5.57
N ASP A 41 16.31 0.34 4.84
CA ASP A 41 15.06 0.02 4.17
C ASP A 41 13.90 -0.05 5.17
N SER A 42 12.78 0.55 4.78
CA SER A 42 11.59 0.65 5.58
C SER A 42 10.38 0.46 4.68
N SER A 43 9.24 0.18 5.27
CA SER A 43 8.01 -0.13 4.55
C SER A 43 6.94 0.91 4.82
N LEU A 44 6.17 1.28 3.78
CA LEU A 44 5.11 2.28 3.89
C LEU A 44 3.97 1.86 4.85
N ASN A 45 3.87 0.59 5.26
CA ASN A 45 2.99 0.13 6.35
C ASN A 45 3.36 0.72 7.72
N LEU A 46 4.65 0.84 8.05
CA LEU A 46 5.15 1.45 9.29
C LEU A 46 4.80 2.93 9.30
N VAL A 47 4.68 3.50 8.10
CA VAL A 47 4.23 4.85 7.90
C VAL A 47 2.70 4.93 7.86
N GLY A 48 1.96 3.86 7.57
CA GLY A 48 0.49 3.76 7.66
C GLY A 48 -0.28 4.11 6.39
N THR A 49 0.33 3.86 5.22
CA THR A 49 -0.36 4.03 3.93
C THR A 49 -1.34 2.88 3.72
N SER A 50 -2.61 3.21 3.52
CA SER A 50 -3.68 2.25 3.27
C SER A 50 -4.09 2.34 1.81
N VAL A 51 -4.06 1.21 1.09
CA VAL A 51 -4.75 1.10 -0.20
C VAL A 51 -6.24 1.06 0.14
N LEU A 52 -6.91 2.19 -0.02
CA LEU A 52 -8.35 2.32 0.25
C LEU A 52 -9.11 2.04 -1.05
N PRO A 53 -9.98 1.02 -1.09
CA PRO A 53 -10.83 0.72 -2.24
C PRO A 53 -12.06 1.64 -2.35
N HIS A 54 -12.21 2.63 -1.47
CA HIS A 54 -13.39 3.50 -1.46
C HIS A 54 -13.04 4.91 -0.96
N ASP A 55 -13.49 5.93 -1.69
CA ASP A 55 -13.39 7.33 -1.25
C ASP A 55 -14.26 7.54 -0.01
N ARG A 56 -13.63 7.80 1.13
CA ARG A 56 -14.28 8.07 2.43
C ARG A 56 -15.07 9.40 2.46
N LEU A 57 -15.24 10.06 1.32
CA LEU A 57 -15.87 11.38 1.23
C LEU A 57 -17.40 11.33 1.30
N MET A 58 -18.03 10.16 1.12
CA MET A 58 -19.49 10.06 1.07
C MET A 58 -20.18 9.70 2.40
N TYR A 59 -19.46 9.29 3.45
CA TYR A 59 -20.10 8.88 4.71
C TYR A 59 -19.31 9.31 5.96
N PRO A 60 -19.94 9.97 6.95
CA PRO A 60 -19.28 10.41 8.18
C PRO A 60 -18.68 9.23 8.96
N SER A 61 -17.40 9.36 9.33
CA SER A 61 -16.54 8.34 9.94
C SER A 61 -17.01 7.77 11.29
N SER A 62 -18.11 8.26 11.85
CA SER A 62 -18.54 7.96 13.22
C SER A 62 -19.50 6.78 13.37
N SER A 63 -19.89 6.10 12.28
CA SER A 63 -21.03 5.16 12.28
C SER A 63 -20.72 3.70 11.94
N TRP A 64 -19.47 3.32 11.64
CA TRP A 64 -19.16 1.95 11.20
C TRP A 64 -18.01 1.30 11.98
N PRO A 65 -18.10 -0.01 12.28
CA PRO A 65 -17.09 -0.69 13.06
C PRO A 65 -15.79 -0.73 12.25
N LEU A 66 -14.71 -0.34 12.94
CA LEU A 66 -13.30 -0.63 12.72
C LEU A 66 -13.02 -1.40 11.42
N SER A 67 -12.45 -0.70 10.43
CA SER A 67 -11.81 -1.31 9.26
C SER A 67 -10.96 -2.51 9.69
N HIS A 68 -11.22 -3.69 9.13
CA HIS A 68 -10.32 -4.82 9.32
C HIS A 68 -9.05 -4.52 8.55
N SER A 69 -7.95 -4.36 9.28
CA SER A 69 -6.62 -4.14 8.73
C SER A 69 -5.93 -5.49 8.61
N ASP A 70 -5.61 -5.90 7.38
CA ASP A 70 -4.78 -7.09 7.15
C ASP A 70 -3.38 -6.70 6.70
N TYR A 71 -2.40 -7.50 7.10
CA TYR A 71 -1.04 -7.40 6.60
C TYR A 71 -0.91 -8.29 5.37
N LEU A 72 -0.57 -7.69 4.24
CA LEU A 72 -0.29 -8.40 3.00
C LEU A 72 1.17 -8.23 2.59
N THR A 73 1.74 -9.33 2.12
CA THR A 73 2.95 -9.32 1.31
C THR A 73 2.55 -9.04 -0.13
N ILE A 74 2.94 -7.89 -0.66
CA ILE A 74 2.63 -7.48 -2.03
C ILE A 74 3.90 -7.58 -2.85
N VAL A 75 3.86 -8.40 -3.90
CA VAL A 75 4.94 -8.53 -4.87
C VAL A 75 4.68 -7.57 -6.02
N ASP A 76 5.67 -6.72 -6.30
CA ASP A 76 5.66 -5.72 -7.36
C ASP A 76 6.98 -5.77 -8.15
N VAL A 77 7.01 -5.16 -9.33
CA VAL A 77 8.25 -5.02 -10.14
C VAL A 77 9.35 -4.28 -9.39
N THR A 78 9.00 -3.40 -8.44
CA THR A 78 9.95 -2.69 -7.59
C THR A 78 10.49 -3.53 -6.43
N GLY A 79 9.88 -4.67 -6.12
CA GLY A 79 10.29 -5.58 -5.05
C GLY A 79 9.13 -6.15 -4.24
N VAL A 80 9.44 -6.68 -3.06
CA VAL A 80 8.46 -7.25 -2.13
C VAL A 80 8.16 -6.24 -1.03
N HIS A 81 6.89 -5.93 -0.88
CA HIS A 81 6.38 -4.90 0.05
C HIS A 81 5.52 -5.52 1.12
N PHE A 82 5.68 -5.06 2.35
CA PHE A 82 4.81 -5.41 3.46
C PHE A 82 3.86 -4.25 3.71
N ILE A 83 2.58 -4.42 3.38
CA ILE A 83 1.59 -3.33 3.38
C ILE A 83 0.38 -3.71 4.23
N THR A 84 -0.12 -2.75 5.01
CA THR A 84 -1.40 -2.90 5.70
C THR A 84 -2.51 -2.43 4.77
N VAL A 85 -3.41 -3.34 4.41
CA VAL A 85 -4.58 -3.04 3.59
C VAL A 85 -5.79 -2.86 4.51
N ASN A 86 -6.54 -1.78 4.27
CA ASN A 86 -7.75 -1.47 5.03
C ASN A 86 -8.96 -1.72 4.16
N TYR A 87 -9.68 -2.81 4.44
CA TYR A 87 -10.89 -3.13 3.72
C TYR A 87 -12.07 -2.31 4.22
N CYS A 88 -12.92 -1.91 3.27
CA CYS A 88 -14.19 -1.28 3.54
C CYS A 88 -15.23 -2.34 3.89
N HIS A 89 -16.00 -2.11 4.95
CA HIS A 89 -17.15 -2.95 5.35
C HIS A 89 -18.46 -2.16 5.36
N CYS A 90 -18.54 -1.05 4.63
CA CYS A 90 -19.77 -0.27 4.52
C CYS A 90 -20.87 -1.09 3.80
N PRO A 91 -22.16 -0.83 4.07
CA PRO A 91 -23.24 -1.42 3.28
C PRO A 91 -23.05 -1.14 1.79
N GLY A 92 -23.13 -2.18 0.95
CA GLY A 92 -22.85 -2.08 -0.48
C GLY A 92 -21.37 -2.13 -0.87
N SER A 93 -20.46 -2.32 0.09
CA SER A 93 -19.05 -2.58 -0.21
C SER A 93 -18.89 -3.89 -1.00
N LEU A 94 -17.95 -3.87 -1.93
CA LEU A 94 -17.58 -5.07 -2.67
C LEU A 94 -16.94 -6.10 -1.72
N PRO A 95 -17.00 -7.41 -2.02
CA PRO A 95 -16.17 -8.42 -1.36
C PRO A 95 -14.69 -8.04 -1.28
N VAL A 96 -14.00 -8.47 -0.22
CA VAL A 96 -12.58 -8.17 0.08
C VAL A 96 -11.64 -8.41 -1.11
N HIS A 97 -11.79 -9.54 -1.80
CA HIS A 97 -10.95 -9.87 -2.96
C HIS A 97 -11.19 -8.90 -4.14
N GLN A 98 -12.42 -8.43 -4.36
CA GLN A 98 -12.74 -7.46 -5.40
C GLN A 98 -12.27 -6.05 -5.04
N GLN A 99 -12.30 -5.70 -3.76
CA GLN A 99 -11.71 -4.48 -3.25
C GLN A 99 -10.19 -4.43 -3.49
N LEU A 100 -9.50 -5.55 -3.29
CA LEU A 100 -8.06 -5.65 -3.56
C LEU A 100 -7.76 -5.55 -5.08
N LEU A 101 -8.58 -6.20 -5.91
CA LEU A 101 -8.50 -6.08 -7.37
C LEU A 101 -8.71 -4.64 -7.84
N GLY A 102 -9.69 -3.93 -7.27
CA GLY A 102 -9.91 -2.50 -7.53
C GLY A 102 -8.73 -1.61 -7.10
N GLY A 103 -7.92 -2.08 -6.14
CA GLY A 103 -6.67 -1.47 -5.71
C GLY A 103 -5.45 -1.86 -6.56
N GLY A 104 -5.64 -2.55 -7.68
CA GLY A 104 -4.55 -2.94 -8.59
C GLY A 104 -3.77 -4.19 -8.17
N CYS A 105 -4.31 -5.00 -7.25
CA CYS A 105 -3.64 -6.16 -6.69
C CYS A 105 -4.47 -7.44 -6.87
N PHE A 106 -3.82 -8.51 -7.31
CA PHE A 106 -4.38 -9.85 -7.42
C PHE A 106 -3.87 -10.74 -6.29
N GLN A 107 -4.77 -11.34 -5.52
CA GLN A 107 -4.42 -12.30 -4.46
C GLN A 107 -4.71 -13.73 -4.91
N THR A 108 -3.81 -14.65 -4.59
CA THR A 108 -4.00 -16.08 -4.88
C THR A 108 -4.82 -16.74 -3.78
N LEU A 109 -5.69 -17.70 -4.14
CA LEU A 109 -6.46 -18.48 -3.16
C LEU A 109 -5.58 -19.42 -2.31
N GLN A 110 -4.40 -19.80 -2.80
CA GLN A 110 -3.47 -20.70 -2.11
C GLN A 110 -2.71 -20.00 -0.97
N ARG A 111 -2.47 -18.69 -1.10
CA ARG A 111 -1.75 -17.87 -0.10
C ARG A 111 -2.48 -16.54 0.10
N PRO A 112 -3.52 -16.48 0.94
CA PRO A 112 -4.28 -15.26 1.19
C PRO A 112 -3.45 -14.16 1.88
N GLY A 113 -2.28 -14.46 2.44
CA GLY A 113 -1.36 -13.44 2.94
C GLY A 113 -0.51 -12.74 1.86
N THR A 114 -0.63 -13.14 0.59
CA THR A 114 0.22 -12.66 -0.51
C THR A 114 -0.60 -12.21 -1.71
N ALA A 115 -0.28 -11.04 -2.23
CA ALA A 115 -0.86 -10.49 -3.45
C ALA A 115 0.25 -10.03 -4.42
N PHE A 116 -0.13 -9.85 -5.68
CA PHE A 116 0.73 -9.42 -6.78
C PHE A 116 0.11 -8.18 -7.41
N THR A 117 0.89 -7.15 -7.69
CA THR A 117 0.39 -6.00 -8.44
C THR A 117 0.12 -6.39 -9.90
N PHE A 118 -0.76 -5.66 -10.60
CA PHE A 118 -0.93 -5.89 -12.04
C PHE A 118 0.35 -5.61 -12.83
N HIS A 119 1.18 -4.65 -12.39
CA HIS A 119 2.49 -4.40 -13.02
C HIS A 119 3.38 -5.65 -13.06
N VAL A 120 3.46 -6.43 -11.97
CA VAL A 120 4.30 -7.65 -11.99
C VAL A 120 3.67 -8.76 -12.85
N LEU A 121 2.35 -8.80 -12.97
CA LEU A 121 1.67 -9.74 -13.86
C LEU A 121 1.89 -9.38 -15.33
N ASP A 122 1.79 -8.10 -15.69
CA ASP A 122 2.01 -7.61 -17.06
C ASP A 122 3.47 -7.78 -17.49
N ASP A 123 4.43 -7.50 -16.58
CA ASP A 123 5.86 -7.71 -16.81
C ASP A 123 6.17 -9.19 -17.10
N PHE A 124 5.57 -10.11 -16.34
CA PHE A 124 5.75 -11.55 -16.55
C PHE A 124 5.14 -12.05 -17.87
N ILE A 125 4.01 -11.49 -18.30
CA ILE A 125 3.30 -11.90 -19.52
C ILE A 125 3.96 -11.30 -20.78
N GLY A 126 4.82 -10.30 -20.65
CA GLY A 126 5.63 -9.77 -21.74
C GLY A 126 4.85 -8.98 -22.78
N THR A 127 3.85 -8.19 -22.37
CA THR A 127 3.19 -7.24 -23.28
C THR A 127 4.08 -6.01 -23.50
N THR A 128 5.05 -6.15 -24.42
CA THR A 128 5.78 -5.04 -25.06
C THR A 128 5.01 -4.48 -26.24
#